data_AF-A0A925P1M0-F1
#
_entry.id   AF-A0A925P1M0-F1
#
_cell.length_a   1.000
_cell.length_b   1.000
_cell.length_c   1.000
_cell.angle_alpha   90.00
_cell.angle_beta   90.00
_cell.angle_gamma   90.00
#
_symmetry.space_group_name_H-M   'P 1'
#
loop_
_entity.id
_entity.type
_entity.pdbx_description
1 polymer ?
#
loop_
_entity_poly.entity_id
_entity_poly.type
_entity_poly.pdbx_seq_one_letter_code
_entity_poly.pdbx_strand_id
1 'polypeptide(L)'
;ADDIWLSEGVATYYQNVLRARGGRLSATEAWQRLHAGFVRGMQSAHGLTLAQATESMYRDGTYMRVYWEGAAILLIADVRLRQLTVGKQSLDTALAALNECCAATDRAWSARELFEKLDEVTGTGVFREIHDQHVASRNFPDMSQTYRALGVTIGPGGIELSTEDKERRLRDAIMQSAALNIGAIPGD
;
A
#
# COMPACT_ATOMS: atom_id res chain seq x y z
N ALA A 1 20.89 2.61 -2.40
CA ALA A 1 20.13 3.14 -1.26
C ALA A 1 19.26 2.00 -0.75
N ASP A 2 19.41 1.63 0.51
CA ASP A 2 18.90 0.36 1.03
C ASP A 2 17.37 0.37 1.22
N ASP A 3 16.73 1.53 0.99
CA ASP A 3 15.31 1.80 1.17
C ASP A 3 14.52 1.98 -0.14
N ILE A 4 15.09 1.61 -1.30
CA ILE A 4 14.40 1.68 -2.61
C ILE A 4 13.07 0.91 -2.61
N TRP A 5 12.95 -0.14 -1.78
CA TRP A 5 11.74 -0.92 -1.60
C TRP A 5 10.50 -0.06 -1.29
N LEU A 6 10.68 1.08 -0.62
CA LEU A 6 9.57 1.93 -0.23
C LEU A 6 9.02 2.71 -1.43
N SER A 7 9.88 3.37 -2.20
CA SER A 7 9.47 4.04 -3.44
C SER A 7 8.87 3.07 -4.45
N GLU A 8 9.46 1.88 -4.59
CA GLU A 8 8.98 0.85 -5.50
C GLU A 8 7.68 0.21 -5.03
N GLY A 9 7.52 0.05 -3.72
CA GLY A 9 6.27 -0.37 -3.09
C GLY A 9 5.15 0.64 -3.33
N VAL A 10 5.42 1.95 -3.17
CA VAL A 10 4.45 3.03 -3.46
C VAL A 10 4.01 2.95 -4.90
N ALA A 11 4.96 2.89 -5.85
CA ALA A 11 4.66 2.78 -7.27
C ALA A 11 3.83 1.53 -7.58
N THR A 12 4.20 0.37 -7.04
CA THR A 12 3.52 -0.92 -7.27
C THR A 12 2.10 -0.93 -6.73
N TYR A 13 1.90 -0.42 -5.51
CA TYR A 13 0.59 -0.32 -4.89
C TYR A 13 -0.31 0.63 -5.69
N TYR A 14 0.14 1.86 -5.91
CA TYR A 14 -0.65 2.88 -6.59
C TYR A 14 -0.85 2.60 -8.07
N GLN A 15 0.04 1.87 -8.75
CA GLN A 15 -0.21 1.43 -10.11
C GLN A 15 -1.52 0.63 -10.22
N ASN A 16 -1.81 -0.25 -9.25
CA ASN A 16 -3.05 -1.04 -9.28
C ASN A 16 -4.25 -0.21 -8.84
N VAL A 17 -4.10 0.57 -7.75
CA VAL A 17 -5.16 1.44 -7.22
C VAL A 17 -5.58 2.51 -8.23
N LEU A 18 -4.65 3.27 -8.80
CA LEU A 18 -4.95 4.36 -9.75
C LEU A 18 -5.54 3.84 -11.06
N ARG A 19 -5.17 2.63 -11.49
CA ARG A 19 -5.80 2.00 -12.65
C ARG A 19 -7.26 1.62 -12.38
N ALA A 20 -7.59 1.16 -11.18
CA ALA A 20 -8.98 0.94 -10.78
C ALA A 20 -9.76 2.26 -10.71
N ARG A 21 -9.19 3.25 -10.01
CA ARG A 21 -9.76 4.58 -9.84
C ARG A 21 -10.01 5.31 -11.17
N GLY A 22 -9.14 5.10 -12.15
CA GLY A 22 -9.25 5.63 -13.51
C GLY A 22 -10.05 4.75 -14.48
N GLY A 23 -10.74 3.71 -14.00
CA GLY A 23 -11.59 2.85 -14.82
C GLY A 23 -10.87 1.94 -15.83
N ARG A 24 -9.53 1.84 -15.75
CA ARG A 24 -8.72 0.94 -16.62
C ARG A 24 -8.70 -0.50 -16.14
N LEU A 25 -9.12 -0.74 -14.90
CA LEU A 25 -9.37 -2.05 -14.29
C LEU A 25 -10.66 -1.93 -13.49
N SER A 26 -11.43 -3.01 -13.41
CA SER A 26 -12.43 -3.13 -12.34
C SER A 26 -11.74 -3.25 -10.98
N ALA A 27 -12.46 -2.89 -9.90
CA ALA A 27 -11.94 -3.04 -8.54
C ALA A 27 -11.55 -4.49 -8.23
N THR A 28 -12.35 -5.46 -8.66
CA THR A 28 -12.04 -6.90 -8.50
C THR A 28 -10.76 -7.29 -9.21
N GLU A 29 -10.55 -6.86 -10.47
CA GLU A 29 -9.30 -7.15 -11.18
C GLU A 29 -8.07 -6.52 -10.51
N ALA A 30 -8.20 -5.31 -9.97
CA ALA A 30 -7.12 -4.66 -9.24
C ALA A 30 -6.76 -5.41 -7.95
N TRP A 31 -7.75 -5.83 -7.17
CA TRP A 31 -7.53 -6.68 -6.00
C TRP A 31 -6.90 -8.03 -6.37
N GLN A 32 -7.35 -8.66 -7.47
CA GLN A 32 -6.78 -9.93 -7.93
C GLN A 32 -5.31 -9.78 -8.32
N ARG A 33 -4.94 -8.67 -8.96
CA ARG A 33 -3.54 -8.37 -9.32
C ARG A 33 -2.67 -8.11 -8.10
N LEU A 34 -3.16 -7.36 -7.12
CA LEU A 34 -2.47 -7.16 -5.85
C LEU A 34 -2.22 -8.50 -5.15
N HIS A 35 -3.26 -9.34 -5.01
CA HIS A 35 -3.14 -10.66 -4.41
C HIS A 35 -2.12 -11.55 -5.14
N ALA A 36 -2.24 -11.67 -6.47
CA ALA A 36 -1.31 -12.46 -7.27
C ALA A 36 0.13 -11.93 -7.17
N GLY A 37 0.29 -10.61 -7.02
CA GLY A 37 1.56 -9.97 -6.73
C GLY A 37 2.14 -10.38 -5.39
N PHE A 38 1.37 -10.31 -4.32
CA PHE A 38 1.81 -10.72 -2.99
C PHE A 38 2.19 -12.20 -2.93
N VAL A 39 1.47 -13.08 -3.64
CA VAL A 39 1.85 -14.50 -3.77
C VAL A 39 3.23 -14.65 -4.42
N ARG A 40 3.51 -13.91 -5.50
CA ARG A 40 4.83 -13.92 -6.15
C ARG A 40 5.91 -13.36 -5.22
N GLY A 41 5.65 -12.26 -4.52
CA GLY A 41 6.58 -11.68 -3.55
C GLY A 41 6.93 -12.65 -2.43
N MET A 42 5.94 -13.36 -1.90
CA MET A 42 6.11 -14.39 -0.87
C MET A 42 6.96 -15.56 -1.35
N GLN A 43 6.74 -16.03 -2.58
CA GLN A 43 7.53 -17.11 -3.19
C GLN A 43 9.00 -16.72 -3.42
N SER A 44 9.27 -15.43 -3.60
CA SER A 44 10.61 -14.86 -3.78
C SER A 44 11.28 -14.40 -2.47
N ALA A 45 10.69 -14.66 -1.30
CA ALA A 45 11.17 -14.11 -0.03
C ALA A 45 12.54 -14.66 0.41
N HIS A 46 12.91 -15.90 0.00
CA HIS A 46 14.20 -16.58 0.21
C HIS A 46 14.85 -16.43 1.61
N GLY A 47 14.08 -16.09 2.66
CA GLY A 47 14.57 -15.87 4.03
C GLY A 47 15.49 -14.65 4.20
N LEU A 48 15.51 -13.72 3.25
CA LEU A 48 16.29 -12.47 3.34
C LEU A 48 15.48 -11.39 4.08
N THR A 49 16.11 -10.35 4.60
CA THR A 49 15.43 -9.11 5.05
C THR A 49 15.20 -8.16 3.87
N LEU A 50 14.31 -7.17 3.99
CA LEU A 50 14.01 -6.22 2.90
C LEU A 50 15.26 -5.47 2.42
N ALA A 51 16.10 -5.04 3.36
CA ALA A 51 17.39 -4.42 3.06
C ALA A 51 18.30 -5.36 2.25
N GLN A 52 18.47 -6.61 2.71
CA GLN A 52 19.30 -7.60 2.00
C GLN A 52 18.77 -7.91 0.59
N ALA A 53 17.45 -8.02 0.43
CA ALA A 53 16.87 -8.23 -0.90
C ALA A 53 16.98 -7.01 -1.81
N THR A 54 17.05 -5.80 -1.25
CA THR A 54 17.31 -4.56 -2.00
C THR A 54 18.76 -4.51 -2.47
N GLU A 55 19.72 -4.87 -1.61
CA GLU A 55 21.14 -4.93 -1.96
C GLU A 55 21.46 -5.99 -3.03
N SER A 56 20.76 -7.13 -2.99
CA SER A 56 20.95 -8.21 -3.96
C SER A 56 19.97 -8.18 -5.13
N MET A 57 19.10 -7.16 -5.18
CA MET A 57 17.98 -7.06 -6.12
C MET A 57 18.38 -7.34 -7.57
N TYR A 58 19.47 -6.70 -8.02
CA TYR A 58 19.92 -6.83 -9.40
C TYR A 58 20.69 -8.11 -9.73
N ARG A 59 21.25 -8.78 -8.71
CA ARG A 59 22.08 -9.98 -8.87
C ARG A 59 21.29 -11.26 -8.70
N ASP A 60 20.39 -11.29 -7.73
CA ASP A 60 19.74 -12.52 -7.26
C ASP A 60 18.26 -12.61 -7.68
N GLY A 61 17.77 -11.65 -8.46
CA GLY A 61 16.39 -11.67 -8.97
C GLY A 61 15.32 -11.43 -7.89
N THR A 62 15.69 -10.89 -6.73
CA THR A 62 14.79 -10.63 -5.59
C THR A 62 13.85 -9.44 -5.79
N TYR A 63 13.82 -8.83 -6.99
CA TYR A 63 12.93 -7.73 -7.37
C TYR A 63 11.49 -7.97 -6.90
N MET A 64 10.91 -9.13 -7.25
CA MET A 64 9.50 -9.40 -6.96
C MET A 64 9.19 -9.33 -5.47
N ARG A 65 10.13 -9.73 -4.62
CA ARG A 65 10.00 -9.57 -3.19
C ARG A 65 9.97 -8.08 -2.82
N VAL A 66 10.97 -7.30 -3.25
CA VAL A 66 11.10 -5.87 -2.96
C VAL A 66 9.82 -5.10 -3.35
N TYR A 67 9.35 -5.24 -4.59
CA TYR A 67 8.16 -4.55 -5.10
C TYR A 67 6.89 -4.94 -4.35
N TRP A 68 6.63 -6.25 -4.21
CA TRP A 68 5.35 -6.73 -3.67
C TRP A 68 5.30 -6.70 -2.14
N GLU A 69 6.44 -6.82 -1.46
CA GLU A 69 6.52 -6.66 -0.01
C GLU A 69 6.31 -5.19 0.39
N GLY A 70 6.93 -4.25 -0.32
CA GLY A 70 6.65 -2.82 -0.15
C GLY A 70 5.18 -2.48 -0.39
N ALA A 71 4.58 -3.03 -1.47
CA ALA A 71 3.16 -2.83 -1.74
C ALA A 71 2.24 -3.45 -0.68
N ALA A 72 2.60 -4.60 -0.11
CA ALA A 72 1.87 -5.24 0.98
C ALA A 72 1.91 -4.40 2.26
N ILE A 73 3.10 -3.91 2.64
CA ILE A 73 3.31 -2.99 3.77
C ILE A 73 2.44 -1.74 3.63
N LEU A 74 2.38 -1.14 2.44
CA LEU A 74 1.57 0.05 2.20
C LEU A 74 0.07 -0.23 2.22
N LEU A 75 -0.39 -1.38 1.71
CA LEU A 75 -1.78 -1.77 1.84
C LEU A 75 -2.17 -1.99 3.32
N ILE A 76 -1.29 -2.61 4.12
CA ILE A 76 -1.49 -2.74 5.57
C ILE A 76 -1.61 -1.34 6.20
N ALA A 77 -0.71 -0.42 5.86
CA ALA A 77 -0.74 0.95 6.36
C ALA A 77 -2.03 1.69 6.00
N ASP A 78 -2.46 1.65 4.73
CA ASP A 78 -3.68 2.33 4.29
C ASP A 78 -4.94 1.79 5.00
N VAL A 79 -5.05 0.47 5.12
CA VAL A 79 -6.17 -0.17 5.84
C VAL A 79 -6.17 0.21 7.32
N ARG A 80 -5.02 0.10 8.00
CA ARG A 80 -4.91 0.42 9.43
C ARG A 80 -5.20 1.90 9.69
N LEU A 81 -4.68 2.79 8.85
CA LEU A 81 -4.87 4.23 8.96
C LEU A 81 -6.35 4.61 8.77
N ARG A 82 -7.03 4.05 7.76
CA ARG A 82 -8.47 4.26 7.55
C ARG A 82 -9.30 3.73 8.70
N GLN A 83 -8.96 2.57 9.26
CA GLN A 83 -9.70 2.01 10.39
C GLN A 83 -9.52 2.83 11.67
N LEU A 84 -8.26 3.15 12.02
CA LEU A 84 -7.92 3.89 13.24
C LEU A 84 -8.54 5.29 13.25
N THR A 85 -8.61 5.93 12.08
CA THR A 85 -9.11 7.30 11.94
C THR A 85 -10.56 7.38 11.47
N VAL A 86 -11.27 6.24 11.39
CA VAL A 86 -12.66 6.16 10.91
C VAL A 86 -12.82 6.83 9.53
N GLY A 87 -11.86 6.59 8.64
CA GLY A 87 -11.83 7.07 7.27
C GLY A 87 -11.38 8.53 7.10
N LYS A 88 -10.99 9.24 8.17
CA LYS A 88 -10.49 10.62 8.07
C LYS A 88 -9.11 10.73 7.42
N GLN A 89 -8.28 9.70 7.59
CA GLN A 89 -6.96 9.60 6.97
C GLN A 89 -6.89 8.36 6.08
N SER A 90 -6.07 8.45 5.04
CA SER A 90 -5.67 7.37 4.16
C SER A 90 -4.20 7.55 3.77
N LEU A 91 -3.64 6.55 3.09
CA LEU A 91 -2.31 6.72 2.50
C LEU A 91 -2.28 7.89 1.51
N ASP A 92 -3.39 8.17 0.81
CA ASP A 92 -3.50 9.32 -0.11
C ASP A 92 -3.32 10.64 0.65
N THR A 93 -4.03 10.82 1.77
CA THR A 93 -3.94 12.06 2.55
C THR A 93 -2.59 12.17 3.25
N ALA A 94 -2.02 11.05 3.70
CA ALA A 94 -0.70 11.03 4.33
C ALA A 94 0.41 11.44 3.34
N LEU A 95 0.38 10.91 2.11
CA LEU A 95 1.35 11.27 1.07
C LEU A 95 1.16 12.71 0.57
N ALA A 96 -0.08 13.19 0.47
CA ALA A 96 -0.35 14.58 0.14
C ALA A 96 0.21 15.54 1.21
N ALA A 97 -0.05 15.26 2.49
CA ALA A 97 0.47 16.06 3.60
C ALA A 97 2.00 16.01 3.70
N LEU A 98 2.61 14.84 3.45
CA LEU A 98 4.06 14.69 3.37
C LEU A 98 4.64 15.58 2.25
N ASN A 99 4.02 15.57 1.07
CA ASN A 99 4.43 16.42 -0.05
C ASN A 99 4.32 17.90 0.28
N GLU A 100 3.20 18.35 0.86
CA GLU A 100 3.02 19.75 1.28
C GLU A 100 4.04 20.21 2.32
N CYS A 101 4.35 19.34 3.30
CA CYS A 101 5.29 19.68 4.36
C CYS A 101 6.77 19.64 3.93
N CYS A 102 7.14 18.74 3.00
CA CYS A 102 8.54 18.33 2.82
C CYS A 102 9.06 18.30 1.37
N ALA A 103 8.22 18.55 0.35
CA ALA A 103 8.64 18.43 -1.06
C ALA A 103 9.76 19.41 -1.47
N ALA A 104 9.93 20.52 -0.74
CA ALA A 104 10.96 21.52 -1.02
C ALA A 104 12.36 21.14 -0.49
N THR A 105 12.55 19.93 0.05
CA THR A 105 13.83 19.49 0.58
C THR A 105 14.54 18.54 -0.39
N ASP A 106 15.75 18.90 -0.83
CA ASP A 106 16.65 18.03 -1.62
C ASP A 106 17.28 16.89 -0.78
N ARG A 107 16.63 16.51 0.32
CA ARG A 107 17.13 15.50 1.25
C ARG A 107 16.66 14.11 0.79
N ALA A 108 17.57 13.14 0.78
CA ALA A 108 17.21 11.73 0.74
C ALA A 108 16.69 11.28 2.12
N TRP A 109 15.51 10.68 2.17
CA TRP A 109 14.90 10.15 3.38
C TRP A 109 15.17 8.65 3.47
N SER A 110 15.57 8.16 4.64
CA SER A 110 15.48 6.74 4.97
C SER A 110 14.02 6.32 5.14
N ALA A 111 13.73 5.02 5.03
CA ALA A 111 12.37 4.50 5.24
C ALA A 111 11.87 4.81 6.66
N ARG A 112 12.76 4.72 7.65
CA ARG A 112 12.43 5.06 9.04
C ARG A 112 12.03 6.52 9.19
N GLU A 113 12.83 7.46 8.67
CA GLU A 113 12.53 8.89 8.75
C GLU A 113 11.22 9.22 8.02
N LEU A 114 10.98 8.61 6.86
CA LEU A 114 9.74 8.81 6.11
C LEU A 114 8.52 8.35 6.92
N PHE A 115 8.61 7.18 7.54
CA PHE A 115 7.53 6.60 8.34
C PHE A 115 7.29 7.41 9.62
N GLU A 116 8.35 7.88 10.27
CA GLU A 116 8.24 8.82 11.40
C GLU A 116 7.51 10.11 11.00
N LYS A 117 7.81 10.65 9.81
CA LYS A 117 7.13 11.85 9.31
C LYS A 117 5.69 11.60 8.90
N LEU A 118 5.38 10.44 8.31
CA LEU A 118 4.01 10.04 8.00
C LEU A 118 3.16 9.91 9.27
N ASP A 119 3.72 9.37 10.34
CA ASP A 119 3.07 9.35 11.67
C ASP A 119 2.83 10.76 12.21
N GLU A 120 3.82 11.66 12.08
CA GLU A 120 3.70 13.06 12.50
C GLU A 120 2.57 13.79 11.75
N VAL A 121 2.55 13.75 10.41
CA VAL A 121 1.56 14.49 9.60
C VAL A 121 0.16 13.88 9.68
N THR A 122 0.04 12.58 9.98
CA THR A 122 -1.26 11.93 10.19
C THR A 122 -1.74 12.01 11.65
N GLY A 123 -0.85 12.35 12.59
CA GLY A 123 -1.13 12.29 14.02
C GLY A 123 -1.36 10.85 14.53
N THR A 124 -0.67 9.87 13.95
CA THR A 124 -0.83 8.45 14.30
C THR A 124 0.51 7.77 14.66
N GLY A 125 0.47 6.48 15.00
CA GLY A 125 1.65 5.63 15.20
C GLY A 125 1.72 4.44 14.24
N VAL A 126 0.87 4.44 13.20
CA VAL A 126 0.65 3.29 12.32
C VAL A 126 1.94 2.94 11.56
N PHE A 127 2.64 3.95 11.05
CA PHE A 127 3.78 3.74 10.17
C PHE A 127 4.98 3.21 10.96
N ARG A 128 5.36 3.82 12.10
CA ARG A 128 6.45 3.30 12.94
C ARG A 128 6.20 1.87 13.40
N GLU A 129 4.98 1.55 13.83
CA GLU A 129 4.65 0.18 14.25
C GLU A 129 4.82 -0.83 13.11
N ILE A 130 4.43 -0.46 11.89
CA ILE A 130 4.61 -1.30 10.69
C ILE A 130 6.10 -1.44 10.34
N HIS A 131 6.87 -0.35 10.41
CA HIS A 131 8.31 -0.39 10.18
C HIS A 131 8.98 -1.42 11.10
N ASP A 132 8.72 -1.30 12.40
CA ASP A 132 9.34 -2.14 13.43
C ASP A 132 8.94 -3.61 13.30
N GLN A 133 7.72 -3.88 12.81
CA GLN A 133 7.22 -5.25 12.59
C GLN A 133 7.76 -5.92 11.32
N HIS A 134 7.96 -5.16 10.24
CA HIS A 134 8.12 -5.75 8.91
C HIS A 134 9.49 -5.51 8.27
N VAL A 135 10.13 -4.36 8.48
CA VAL A 135 11.34 -4.00 7.69
C VAL A 135 12.54 -4.90 8.02
N ALA A 136 12.68 -5.28 9.29
CA ALA A 136 13.73 -6.22 9.74
C ALA A 136 13.30 -7.70 9.61
N SER A 137 12.05 -7.99 9.20
CA SER A 137 11.55 -9.36 9.07
C SER A 137 12.18 -10.06 7.87
N ARG A 138 12.36 -11.38 8.02
CA ARG A 138 12.73 -12.27 6.90
C ARG A 138 11.53 -12.89 6.19
N ASN A 139 10.36 -12.75 6.80
CA ASN A 139 9.10 -13.28 6.31
C ASN A 139 8.31 -12.16 5.63
N PHE A 140 7.66 -12.52 4.52
CA PHE A 140 6.68 -11.66 3.87
C PHE A 140 5.54 -11.30 4.86
N PRO A 141 4.98 -10.07 4.83
CA PRO A 141 3.90 -9.65 5.71
C PRO A 141 2.69 -10.60 5.69
N ASP A 142 2.16 -10.92 6.86
CA ASP A 142 0.90 -11.67 6.97
C ASP A 142 -0.29 -10.78 6.59
N MET A 143 -0.90 -11.08 5.45
CA MET A 143 -2.04 -10.33 4.92
C MET A 143 -3.39 -10.73 5.53
N SER A 144 -3.43 -11.73 6.42
CA SER A 144 -4.67 -12.31 6.93
C SER A 144 -5.57 -11.29 7.64
N GLN A 145 -5.01 -10.42 8.48
CA GLN A 145 -5.78 -9.37 9.16
C GLN A 145 -6.32 -8.33 8.17
N THR A 146 -5.48 -7.89 7.24
CA THR A 146 -5.83 -6.92 6.20
C THR A 146 -6.92 -7.45 5.28
N TYR A 147 -6.83 -8.71 4.87
CA TYR A 147 -7.85 -9.35 4.04
C TYR A 147 -9.17 -9.52 4.77
N ARG A 148 -9.16 -9.92 6.05
CA ARG A 148 -10.38 -9.95 6.87
C ARG A 148 -11.03 -8.57 6.96
N ALA A 149 -10.24 -7.52 7.24
CA ALA A 149 -10.74 -6.15 7.30
C ALA A 149 -11.37 -5.68 5.98
N LEU A 150 -10.81 -6.14 4.86
CA LEU A 150 -11.29 -5.84 3.53
C LEU A 150 -12.37 -6.82 3.05
N GLY A 151 -12.75 -7.86 3.80
CA GLY A 151 -13.66 -8.89 3.30
C GLY A 151 -13.16 -9.59 2.03
N VAL A 152 -11.86 -9.82 1.93
CA VAL A 152 -11.21 -10.55 0.82
C VAL A 152 -10.96 -11.97 1.29
N THR A 153 -11.50 -12.95 0.56
CA THR A 153 -11.22 -14.37 0.75
C THR A 153 -10.53 -14.94 -0.48
N ILE A 154 -9.78 -16.02 -0.30
CA ILE A 154 -9.07 -16.70 -1.40
C ILE A 154 -9.80 -18.00 -1.69
N GLY A 155 -10.44 -18.06 -2.85
CA GLY A 155 -11.13 -19.24 -3.38
C GLY A 155 -10.35 -19.92 -4.51
N PRO A 156 -10.89 -21.01 -5.08
CA PRO A 156 -10.23 -21.78 -6.14
C PRO A 156 -9.95 -20.98 -7.42
N GLY A 157 -10.74 -19.93 -7.69
CA GLY A 157 -10.61 -19.05 -8.85
C GLY A 157 -9.85 -17.74 -8.59
N GLY A 158 -9.29 -17.56 -7.39
CA GLY A 158 -8.63 -16.33 -6.97
C GLY A 158 -9.39 -15.63 -5.85
N ILE A 159 -9.51 -14.30 -5.93
CA ILE A 159 -10.12 -13.55 -4.84
C ILE A 159 -11.65 -13.58 -4.90
N GLU A 160 -12.27 -13.63 -3.74
CA GLU A 160 -13.70 -13.45 -3.55
C GLU A 160 -13.90 -12.25 -2.62
N LEU A 161 -14.85 -11.38 -2.96
CA LEU A 161 -15.12 -10.15 -2.23
C LEU A 161 -16.45 -10.28 -1.51
N SER A 162 -16.42 -10.22 -0.19
CA SER A 162 -17.60 -10.22 0.67
C SER A 162 -18.54 -9.06 0.31
N THR A 163 -19.85 -9.31 0.33
CA THR A 163 -20.88 -8.29 0.09
C THR A 163 -21.16 -7.44 1.31
N GLU A 164 -20.55 -7.73 2.47
CA GLU A 164 -20.77 -7.00 3.71
C GLU A 164 -20.44 -5.52 3.60
N ASP A 165 -21.31 -4.72 4.21
CA ASP A 165 -21.39 -3.28 4.02
C ASP A 165 -20.13 -2.53 4.47
N LYS A 166 -19.58 -2.93 5.61
CA LYS A 166 -18.36 -2.33 6.20
C LYS A 166 -17.13 -2.61 5.34
N GLU A 167 -16.96 -3.85 4.92
CA GLU A 167 -15.81 -4.33 4.14
C GLU A 167 -15.85 -3.74 2.73
N ARG A 168 -17.02 -3.73 2.10
CA ARG A 168 -17.25 -3.10 0.80
C ARG A 168 -16.91 -1.62 0.81
N ARG A 169 -17.43 -0.85 1.78
CA ARG A 169 -17.11 0.58 1.91
C ARG A 169 -15.61 0.84 2.06
N LEU A 170 -14.89 0.01 2.82
CA LEU A 170 -13.44 0.15 2.96
C LEU A 170 -12.70 -0.14 1.65
N ARG A 171 -13.07 -1.21 0.94
CA ARG A 171 -12.49 -1.53 -0.38
C ARG A 171 -12.78 -0.43 -1.41
N ASP A 172 -13.99 0.10 -1.42
CA ASP A 172 -14.41 1.16 -2.32
C ASP A 172 -13.63 2.45 -2.05
N ALA A 173 -13.44 2.81 -0.78
CA ALA A 173 -12.64 3.97 -0.40
C ALA A 173 -11.17 3.88 -0.85
N ILE A 174 -10.67 2.67 -1.10
CA ILE A 174 -9.33 2.43 -1.66
C ILE A 174 -9.38 2.47 -3.19
N MET A 175 -10.28 1.70 -3.82
CA MET A 175 -10.24 1.42 -5.26
C MET A 175 -11.04 2.39 -6.13
N GLN A 176 -11.94 3.18 -5.55
CA GLN A 176 -12.73 4.15 -6.28
C GLN A 176 -12.16 5.54 -6.07
N SER A 177 -12.14 6.35 -7.14
CA SER A 177 -11.96 7.78 -6.97
C SER A 177 -13.10 8.26 -6.10
N ALA A 178 -12.82 9.05 -5.05
CA ALA A 178 -13.87 9.89 -4.48
C ALA A 178 -14.49 10.62 -5.67
N ALA A 179 -15.79 10.43 -5.92
CA ALA A 179 -16.46 11.15 -6.98
C ALA A 179 -16.27 12.63 -6.69
N LEU A 180 -15.28 13.24 -7.36
CA LEU A 180 -15.24 14.67 -7.51
C LEU A 180 -16.53 14.97 -8.26
N ASN A 181 -17.55 15.39 -7.53
CA ASN A 181 -18.64 16.17 -8.10
C ASN A 181 -17.97 17.42 -8.64
N ILE A 182 -17.42 17.33 -9.86
CA ILE A 182 -17.10 18.47 -10.67
C ILE A 182 -18.47 19.03 -11.03
N GLY A 183 -18.97 19.89 -10.15
CA GLY A 183 -20.12 20.73 -10.43
C GLY A 183 -19.89 21.37 -11.80
N ALA A 184 -20.90 21.29 -12.64
CA ALA A 184 -20.89 21.79 -14.00
C ALA A 184 -20.19 23.15 -14.06
N ILE A 185 -19.18 23.26 -14.91
CA ILE A 185 -18.62 24.54 -15.32
C ILE A 185 -19.77 25.31 -15.97
N PRO A 186 -20.19 26.48 -15.45
CA PRO A 186 -21.13 27.33 -16.16
C PRO A 186 -20.45 27.75 -17.47
N GLY A 187 -21.09 27.46 -18.59
CA GLY A 187 -20.60 27.89 -19.90
C GLY A 187 -20.60 29.41 -20.01
N ASP A 188 -19.55 29.92 -20.63
CA ASP A 188 -19.52 31.27 -21.23
C ASP A 188 -20.30 31.28 -22.55
#